data_AF-A0A349AXK5-F1
#
_entry.id   AF-A0A349AXK5-F1
#
_cell.length_a   1.000
_cell.length_b   1.000
_cell.length_c   1.000
_cell.angle_alpha   90.00
_cell.angle_beta   90.00
_cell.angle_gamma   90.00
#
_symmetry.space_group_name_H-M   'P 1'
#
loop_
_entity.id
_entity.type
_entity.pdbx_description
1 polymer ?
#
loop_
_entity_poly.entity_id
_entity_poly.type
_entity_poly.pdbx_seq_one_letter_code
_entity_poly.pdbx_strand_id
1 'polypeptide(L)'
;MPTHVSIQPGRLYPQPGYSVQVDKEGKWTATQVFLCRRNSAVQLMPRPGTIHPEIGFIAVAQSTVNFTEGDLAEITCNYAGAEPKEDEKENAVYTMGLSLAEEPLLSHKRYKELAAKELEALQLIQSGKDKDDQGNKLRDKVESERGKEALQKIERGQTSYYSPRVTWKESWVRNKEIKASELNDIGKIDEPLGPVPSLASGRNWLLNGVTQTQEGKAFRIEMEWLASDRGGWDAEIYND
;
A
#
# COMPACT_ATOMS: atom_id res chain seq x y z
N MET A 1 36.11 31.49 20.69
CA MET A 1 37.05 30.49 21.26
C MET A 1 36.29 29.19 21.45
N PRO A 2 36.80 28.03 21.02
CA PRO A 2 36.16 26.74 21.34
C PRO A 2 36.25 26.53 22.85
N THR A 3 35.12 26.52 23.54
CA THR A 3 35.04 26.10 24.95
C THR A 3 35.30 24.61 25.01
N HIS A 4 36.45 24.20 25.57
CA HIS A 4 36.72 22.80 25.87
C HIS A 4 35.75 22.33 26.97
N VAL A 5 34.79 21.50 26.59
CA VAL A 5 33.87 20.86 27.54
C VAL A 5 34.43 19.49 27.89
N SER A 6 34.76 19.27 29.16
CA SER A 6 35.14 17.95 29.64
C SER A 6 33.91 17.03 29.69
N ILE A 7 34.03 15.83 29.12
CA ILE A 7 32.96 14.83 29.11
C ILE A 7 32.84 14.21 30.49
N GLN A 8 31.77 14.55 31.21
CA GLN A 8 31.48 14.04 32.54
C GLN A 8 30.67 12.73 32.47
N PRO A 9 30.85 11.81 33.44
CA PRO A 9 29.96 10.67 33.61
C PRO A 9 28.50 11.12 33.79
N GLY A 10 27.55 10.35 33.26
CA GLY A 10 26.11 10.61 33.47
C GLY A 10 25.49 11.73 32.63
N ARG A 11 26.23 12.32 31.66
CA ARG A 11 25.70 13.36 30.76
C ARG A 11 25.92 13.01 29.28
N LEU A 12 24.92 13.34 28.46
CA LEU A 12 25.01 13.31 27.00
C LEU A 12 25.48 14.68 26.49
N TYR A 13 26.43 14.66 25.56
CA TYR A 13 26.95 15.86 24.93
C TYR A 13 26.61 15.83 23.44
N PRO A 14 25.64 16.65 22.97
CA PRO A 14 25.33 16.72 21.55
C PRO A 14 26.55 17.22 20.78
N GLN A 15 26.87 16.55 19.68
CA GLN A 15 27.89 17.02 18.74
C GLN A 15 27.31 18.17 17.90
N PRO A 16 28.13 19.19 17.57
CA PRO A 16 27.65 20.39 16.87
C PRO A 16 27.16 20.13 15.45
N GLY A 17 27.52 19.00 14.84
CA GLY A 17 26.99 18.57 13.55
C GLY A 17 25.74 17.71 13.74
N TYR A 18 24.61 18.17 13.21
CA TYR A 18 23.45 17.32 12.94
C TYR A 18 22.93 17.59 11.53
N SER A 19 22.29 16.60 10.94
CA SER A 19 21.64 16.72 9.64
C SER A 19 20.14 16.69 9.80
N VAL A 20 19.44 17.46 8.96
CA VAL A 20 17.98 17.42 8.82
C VAL A 20 17.66 17.26 7.36
N GLN A 21 16.70 16.39 7.05
CA GLN A 21 16.21 16.15 5.71
C GLN A 21 14.69 16.12 5.73
N VAL A 22 14.08 16.59 4.64
CA VAL A 22 12.64 16.47 4.38
C VAL A 22 12.49 15.73 3.06
N ASP A 23 11.74 14.63 3.07
CA ASP A 23 11.47 13.89 1.84
C ASP A 23 10.31 14.52 1.04
N LYS A 24 10.07 13.98 -0.17
CA LYS A 24 9.02 14.45 -1.08
C LYS A 24 7.60 14.31 -0.51
N GLU A 25 7.39 13.45 0.49
CA GLU A 25 6.09 13.23 1.13
C GLU A 25 5.92 14.10 2.39
N GLY A 26 6.94 14.89 2.76
CA GLY A 26 6.94 15.75 3.93
C GLY A 26 7.39 15.07 5.22
N LYS A 27 8.01 13.88 5.14
CA LYS A 27 8.64 13.25 6.31
C LYS A 27 9.92 13.98 6.66
N TRP A 28 10.04 14.38 7.91
CA TRP A 28 11.26 14.94 8.48
C TRP A 28 12.09 13.83 9.10
N THR A 29 13.36 13.78 8.75
CA THR A 29 14.37 12.95 9.42
C THR A 29 15.51 13.82 9.92
N ALA A 30 16.06 13.48 11.07
CA ALA A 30 17.26 14.13 11.57
C ALA A 30 18.23 13.12 12.18
N THR A 31 19.53 13.35 12.03
CA THR A 31 20.56 12.51 12.67
C THR A 31 21.39 13.38 13.58
N GLN A 32 21.37 13.05 14.88
CA GLN A 32 22.16 13.72 15.90
C GLN A 32 23.07 12.70 16.58
N VAL A 33 24.35 13.04 16.71
CA VAL A 33 25.33 12.26 17.45
C VAL A 33 25.52 12.86 18.83
N PHE A 34 25.56 12.02 19.86
CA PHE A 34 25.88 12.38 21.23
C PHE A 34 27.14 11.64 21.68
N LEU A 35 27.97 12.30 22.47
CA LEU A 35 29.09 11.67 23.17
C LEU A 35 28.75 11.47 24.65
N CYS A 36 29.17 10.34 25.19
CA CYS A 36 29.14 10.07 26.63
C CYS A 36 30.26 9.11 27.01
N ARG A 37 30.40 8.82 28.31
CA ARG A 37 31.29 7.75 28.77
C ARG A 37 30.70 6.38 28.48
N ARG A 38 31.57 5.42 28.16
CA ARG A 38 31.22 4.02 27.85
C ARG A 38 30.28 3.40 28.88
N ASN A 39 30.60 3.54 30.16
CA ASN A 39 29.82 2.93 31.25
C ASN A 39 28.43 3.53 31.45
N SER A 40 28.17 4.73 30.91
CA SER A 40 26.87 5.40 31.00
C SER A 40 26.03 5.26 29.73
N ALA A 41 26.60 4.72 28.64
CA ALA A 41 26.02 4.80 27.31
C ALA A 41 24.62 4.16 27.23
N VAL A 42 24.46 2.94 27.75
CA VAL A 42 23.18 2.21 27.70
C VAL A 42 22.09 2.89 28.55
N GLN A 43 22.48 3.52 29.66
CA GLN A 43 21.55 4.23 30.55
C GLN A 43 21.11 5.56 29.95
N LEU A 44 22.03 6.27 29.32
CA LEU A 44 21.80 7.60 28.74
C LEU A 44 21.21 7.56 27.33
N MET A 45 21.27 6.41 26.65
CA MET A 45 20.75 6.23 25.30
C MET A 45 19.28 6.66 25.18
N PRO A 46 18.97 7.70 24.38
CA PRO A 46 17.60 8.08 24.10
C PRO A 46 16.80 6.88 23.58
N ARG A 47 15.61 6.69 24.13
CA ARG A 47 14.74 5.57 23.72
C ARG A 47 13.87 6.00 22.54
N PRO A 48 13.42 5.05 21.70
CA PRO A 48 12.40 5.34 20.69
C PRO A 48 11.22 6.11 21.31
N GLY A 49 10.79 7.18 20.66
CA GLY A 49 9.78 8.12 21.15
C GLY A 49 10.31 9.34 21.90
N THR A 50 11.60 9.39 22.25
CA THR A 50 12.20 10.60 22.87
C THR A 50 12.16 11.78 21.88
N ILE A 51 11.65 12.94 22.31
CA ILE A 51 11.47 14.12 21.45
C ILE A 51 12.83 14.77 21.14
N HIS A 52 13.01 15.28 19.91
CA HIS A 52 14.22 16.02 19.55
C HIS A 52 14.34 17.34 20.35
N PRO A 53 15.52 17.70 20.88
CA PRO A 53 15.69 18.89 21.72
C PRO A 53 15.25 20.21 21.07
N GLU A 54 15.40 20.33 19.75
CA GLU A 54 15.10 21.56 18.99
C GLU A 54 13.85 21.44 18.10
N ILE A 55 13.39 20.23 17.79
CA ILE A 55 12.34 19.98 16.78
C ILE A 55 11.24 19.13 17.44
N GLY A 56 10.24 19.80 18.03
CA GLY A 56 9.26 19.14 18.91
C GLY A 56 8.35 18.08 18.25
N PHE A 57 8.23 18.12 16.92
CA PHE A 57 7.38 17.21 16.15
C PHE A 57 8.10 15.94 15.64
N ILE A 58 9.43 15.84 15.78
CA ILE A 58 10.18 14.60 15.49
C ILE A 58 10.58 13.90 16.79
N ALA A 59 10.68 12.58 16.73
CA ALA A 59 11.12 11.76 17.86
C ALA A 59 12.09 10.68 17.40
N VAL A 60 12.91 10.19 18.32
CA VAL A 60 13.84 9.08 18.09
C VAL A 60 13.06 7.91 17.51
N ALA A 61 13.41 7.51 16.30
CA ALA A 61 12.94 6.28 15.66
C ALA A 61 13.90 5.13 15.96
N GLN A 62 15.20 5.43 15.92
CA GLN A 62 16.25 4.47 16.20
C GLN A 62 17.41 5.17 16.91
N SER A 63 18.01 4.47 17.86
CA SER A 63 19.29 4.86 18.44
C SER A 63 20.26 3.71 18.31
N THR A 64 21.52 4.04 18.04
CA THR A 64 22.63 3.10 17.94
C THR A 64 23.77 3.61 18.80
N VAL A 65 24.46 2.70 19.49
CA VAL A 65 25.65 3.03 20.29
C VAL A 65 26.88 2.36 19.69
N ASN A 66 27.93 3.15 19.48
CA ASN A 66 29.25 2.69 19.07
C ASN A 66 30.24 2.96 20.20
N PHE A 67 30.97 1.92 20.61
CA PHE A 67 31.99 2.06 21.65
C PHE A 67 33.34 2.34 21.00
N THR A 68 33.89 3.52 21.25
CA THR A 68 35.19 3.94 20.72
C THR A 68 36.31 3.67 21.72
N GLU A 69 37.56 3.71 21.25
CA GLU A 69 38.74 3.63 22.13
C GLU A 69 38.81 4.86 23.05
N GLY A 70 39.24 4.68 24.31
CA GLY A 70 39.40 5.78 25.27
C GLY A 70 38.23 6.07 26.23
N ASP A 71 37.48 5.04 26.67
CA ASP A 71 36.36 5.14 27.65
C ASP A 71 35.16 5.99 27.17
N LEU A 72 35.06 6.24 25.85
CA LEU A 72 33.96 6.98 25.24
C LEU A 72 33.00 6.05 24.47
N ALA A 73 31.79 6.55 24.30
CA ALA A 73 30.77 5.97 23.45
C ALA A 73 30.06 7.07 22.65
N GLU A 74 29.80 6.76 21.38
CA GLU A 74 29.04 7.60 20.46
C GLU A 74 27.64 7.03 20.33
N ILE A 75 26.63 7.85 20.61
CA ILE A 75 25.23 7.47 20.45
C ILE A 75 24.68 8.25 19.26
N THR A 76 24.36 7.54 18.20
CA THR A 76 23.69 8.10 17.03
C THR A 76 22.20 7.93 17.19
N CYS A 77 21.46 9.03 17.18
CA CYS A 77 20.00 9.03 17.21
C CYS A 77 19.47 9.46 15.84
N ASN A 78 18.66 8.60 15.24
CA ASN A 78 17.88 8.89 14.05
C ASN A 78 16.47 9.25 14.50
N TYR A 79 16.08 10.48 14.21
CA TYR A 79 14.76 11.03 14.50
C TYR A 79 13.92 10.99 13.24
N ALA A 80 12.63 10.73 13.42
CA ALA A 80 11.64 10.83 12.36
C ALA A 80 10.35 11.46 12.90
N GLY A 81 9.70 12.26 12.06
CA GLY A 81 8.42 12.86 12.35
C GLY A 81 7.79 13.51 11.13
N ALA A 82 6.58 14.02 11.31
CA ALA A 82 5.87 14.79 10.31
C ALA A 82 5.41 16.09 10.96
N GLU A 83 5.47 17.18 10.22
CA GLU A 83 4.94 18.45 10.67
C GLU A 83 3.40 18.38 10.71
N PRO A 84 2.72 18.93 11.74
CA PRO A 84 1.28 19.08 11.71
C PRO A 84 0.87 20.03 10.58
N LYS A 85 0.07 19.55 9.64
CA LYS A 85 -0.49 20.34 8.53
C LYS A 85 -2.00 20.38 8.59
N GLU A 86 -2.60 21.46 8.08
CA GLU A 86 -4.05 21.53 7.86
C GLU A 86 -4.46 20.61 6.71
N ASP A 87 -3.74 20.66 5.59
CA ASP A 87 -3.84 19.70 4.49
C ASP A 87 -2.79 18.59 4.65
N GLU A 88 -3.23 17.45 5.20
CA GLU A 88 -2.37 16.27 5.41
C GLU A 88 -1.89 15.64 4.09
N LYS A 89 -2.55 15.93 2.95
CA LYS A 89 -2.29 15.32 1.64
C LYS A 89 -1.61 16.27 0.65
N GLU A 90 -1.19 17.46 1.09
CA GLU A 90 -0.50 18.45 0.25
C GLU A 90 0.71 17.86 -0.52
N ASN A 91 1.47 16.99 0.16
CA ASN A 91 2.65 16.32 -0.40
C ASN A 91 2.37 14.85 -0.81
N ALA A 92 1.12 14.51 -1.10
CA ALA A 92 0.78 13.16 -1.51
C ALA A 92 1.50 12.78 -2.82
N VAL A 93 2.05 11.58 -2.83
CA VAL A 93 2.72 10.97 -3.97
C VAL A 93 1.80 9.93 -4.58
N TYR A 94 1.60 10.01 -5.89
CA TYR A 94 0.72 9.14 -6.63
C TYR A 94 1.52 8.17 -7.50
N THR A 95 1.11 6.90 -7.52
CA THR A 95 1.72 5.86 -8.36
C THR A 95 0.64 5.07 -9.09
N MET A 96 0.83 4.86 -10.40
CA MET A 96 -0.03 4.00 -11.21
C MET A 96 0.69 2.69 -11.52
N GLY A 97 0.07 1.57 -11.15
CA GLY A 97 0.48 0.23 -11.53
C GLY A 97 -0.36 -0.28 -12.69
N LEU A 98 0.31 -0.87 -13.70
CA LEU A 98 -0.34 -1.57 -14.81
C LEU A 98 0.19 -3.00 -14.82
N SER A 99 -0.71 -3.96 -14.70
CA SER A 99 -0.38 -5.38 -14.75
C SER A 99 -1.45 -6.15 -15.53
N LEU A 100 -1.20 -7.44 -15.72
CA LEU A 100 -2.17 -8.38 -16.25
C LEU A 100 -2.57 -9.34 -15.12
N ALA A 101 -3.85 -9.65 -15.02
CA ALA A 101 -4.38 -10.66 -14.10
C ALA A 101 -5.17 -11.70 -14.90
N GLU A 102 -5.19 -12.93 -14.41
CA GLU A 102 -6.01 -13.99 -15.00
C GLU A 102 -7.47 -13.80 -14.61
N GLU A 103 -8.33 -13.73 -15.62
CA GLU A 103 -9.78 -13.64 -15.47
C GLU A 103 -10.44 -14.84 -16.16
N PRO A 104 -11.61 -15.32 -15.68
CA PRO A 104 -12.31 -16.45 -16.29
C PRO A 104 -12.64 -16.16 -17.76
N LEU A 105 -12.41 -17.12 -18.66
CA LEU A 105 -12.63 -16.95 -20.10
C LEU A 105 -14.04 -16.43 -20.41
N LEU A 106 -15.06 -16.97 -19.74
CA LEU A 106 -16.46 -16.64 -19.98
C LEU A 106 -16.85 -15.21 -19.55
N SER A 107 -16.02 -14.54 -18.74
CA SER A 107 -16.23 -13.12 -18.36
C SER A 107 -15.82 -12.14 -19.48
N HIS A 108 -15.08 -12.60 -20.49
CA HIS A 108 -14.57 -11.74 -21.55
C HIS A 108 -15.71 -11.13 -22.39
N LYS A 109 -15.56 -9.86 -22.82
CA LYS A 109 -16.57 -9.11 -23.61
C LYS A 109 -17.12 -9.86 -24.82
N ARG A 110 -16.30 -10.73 -25.45
CA ARG A 110 -16.69 -11.57 -26.59
C ARG A 110 -17.84 -12.54 -26.26
N TYR A 111 -17.99 -12.93 -25.00
CA TYR A 111 -18.95 -13.93 -24.52
C TYR A 111 -20.10 -13.34 -23.69
N LYS A 112 -20.12 -12.01 -23.49
CA LYS A 112 -21.15 -11.32 -22.70
C LYS A 112 -22.58 -11.47 -23.26
N GLU A 113 -22.69 -11.66 -24.57
CA GLU A 113 -23.98 -11.80 -25.29
C GLU A 113 -24.41 -13.27 -25.47
N LEU A 114 -23.73 -14.22 -24.83
CA LEU A 114 -24.17 -15.62 -24.86
C LEU A 114 -25.51 -15.76 -24.13
N ALA A 115 -26.38 -16.61 -24.65
CA ALA A 115 -27.64 -16.92 -23.98
C ALA A 115 -27.35 -17.59 -22.62
N ALA A 116 -28.16 -17.29 -21.60
CA ALA A 116 -27.95 -17.82 -20.24
C ALA A 116 -27.83 -19.35 -20.21
N LYS A 117 -28.63 -20.05 -21.04
CA LYS A 117 -28.57 -21.51 -21.18
C LYS A 117 -27.23 -22.03 -21.72
N GLU A 118 -26.62 -21.30 -22.66
CA GLU A 118 -25.30 -21.66 -23.20
C GLU A 118 -24.20 -21.38 -22.18
N LEU A 119 -24.29 -20.24 -21.48
CA LEU A 119 -23.32 -19.84 -20.47
C LEU A 119 -23.31 -20.82 -19.29
N GLU A 120 -24.49 -21.24 -18.83
CA GLU A 120 -24.65 -22.29 -17.81
C GLU A 120 -24.07 -23.63 -18.28
N ALA A 121 -24.34 -24.03 -19.53
CA ALA A 121 -23.77 -25.25 -20.09
C ALA A 121 -22.24 -25.20 -20.15
N LEU A 122 -21.66 -24.08 -20.57
CA LEU A 122 -20.20 -23.88 -20.63
C LEU A 122 -19.56 -23.89 -19.24
N GLN A 123 -20.20 -23.31 -18.23
CA GLN A 123 -19.73 -23.35 -16.84
C GLN A 123 -19.76 -24.79 -16.29
N LEU A 124 -20.83 -25.55 -16.55
CA LEU A 124 -20.93 -26.96 -16.15
C LEU A 124 -19.86 -27.81 -16.85
N ILE A 125 -19.61 -27.59 -18.13
CA ILE A 125 -18.52 -28.24 -18.87
C ILE A 125 -17.16 -27.89 -18.27
N GLN A 126 -16.92 -26.62 -17.94
CA GLN A 126 -15.69 -26.16 -17.29
C GLN A 126 -15.49 -26.81 -15.91
N SER A 127 -16.58 -27.13 -15.19
CA SER A 127 -16.54 -27.87 -13.92
C SER A 127 -16.33 -29.40 -14.08
N GLY A 128 -16.24 -29.91 -15.32
CA GLY A 128 -16.01 -31.32 -15.62
C GLY A 128 -17.28 -32.16 -15.81
N LYS A 129 -18.46 -31.53 -15.95
CA LYS A 129 -19.71 -32.26 -16.26
C LYS A 129 -19.91 -32.33 -17.78
N ASP A 130 -20.23 -33.53 -18.27
CA ASP A 130 -20.57 -33.76 -19.69
C ASP A 130 -22.09 -33.77 -19.97
N LYS A 131 -22.90 -33.99 -18.93
CA LYS A 131 -24.36 -34.13 -19.03
C LYS A 131 -25.06 -33.24 -18.00
N ASP A 132 -26.26 -32.80 -18.35
CA ASP A 132 -27.17 -32.13 -17.40
C ASP A 132 -27.84 -33.13 -16.46
N ASP A 133 -28.63 -32.63 -15.50
CA ASP A 133 -29.36 -33.44 -14.53
C ASP A 133 -30.44 -34.32 -15.18
N GLN A 134 -30.76 -34.09 -16.46
CA GLN A 134 -31.70 -34.87 -17.26
C GLN A 134 -30.98 -35.90 -18.17
N GLY A 135 -29.65 -35.98 -18.11
CA GLY A 135 -28.83 -36.89 -18.90
C GLY A 135 -28.55 -36.43 -20.33
N ASN A 136 -28.98 -35.24 -20.74
CA ASN A 136 -28.68 -34.66 -22.05
C ASN A 136 -27.24 -34.15 -22.08
N LYS A 137 -26.57 -34.24 -23.23
CA LYS A 137 -25.20 -33.72 -23.37
C LYS A 137 -25.22 -32.19 -23.30
N LEU A 138 -24.36 -31.63 -22.45
CA LEU A 138 -24.24 -30.18 -22.30
C LEU A 138 -23.69 -29.52 -23.57
N ARG A 139 -22.87 -30.23 -24.35
CA ARG A 139 -22.32 -29.75 -25.63
C ARG A 139 -23.40 -29.44 -26.65
N ASP A 140 -24.50 -30.19 -26.64
CA ASP A 140 -25.61 -30.01 -27.60
C ASP A 140 -26.41 -28.74 -27.29
N LYS A 141 -26.27 -28.17 -26.08
CA LYS A 141 -26.90 -26.91 -25.68
C LYS A 141 -26.13 -25.67 -26.14
N VAL A 142 -24.92 -25.83 -26.71
CA VAL A 142 -24.07 -24.74 -27.18
C VAL A 142 -24.24 -24.62 -28.69
N GLU A 143 -25.14 -23.75 -29.12
CA GLU A 143 -25.59 -23.67 -30.52
C GLU A 143 -24.90 -22.53 -31.27
N SER A 144 -24.65 -21.41 -30.58
CA SER A 144 -24.08 -20.20 -31.16
C SER A 144 -22.62 -20.37 -31.56
N GLU A 145 -22.21 -19.67 -32.62
CA GLU A 145 -20.82 -19.70 -33.12
C GLU A 145 -19.83 -19.23 -32.04
N ARG A 146 -20.20 -18.21 -31.26
CA ARG A 146 -19.39 -17.73 -30.12
C ARG A 146 -19.33 -18.75 -28.99
N GLY A 147 -20.44 -19.43 -28.70
CA GLY A 147 -20.49 -20.50 -27.71
C GLY A 147 -19.60 -21.68 -28.10
N LYS A 148 -19.65 -22.12 -29.37
CA LYS A 148 -18.79 -23.17 -29.92
C LYS A 148 -17.31 -22.78 -29.86
N GLU A 149 -16.97 -21.52 -30.15
CA GLU A 149 -15.61 -21.01 -29.98
C GLU A 149 -15.15 -21.09 -28.52
N ALA A 150 -15.99 -20.68 -27.57
CA ALA A 150 -15.70 -20.79 -26.14
C ALA A 150 -15.51 -22.26 -25.72
N LEU A 151 -16.39 -23.14 -26.17
CA LEU A 151 -16.30 -24.58 -25.93
C LEU A 151 -14.98 -25.17 -26.43
N GLN A 152 -14.56 -24.84 -27.66
CA GLN A 152 -13.28 -25.29 -28.20
C GLN A 152 -12.07 -24.79 -27.38
N LYS A 153 -12.14 -23.58 -26.83
CA LYS A 153 -11.08 -23.06 -25.94
C LYS A 153 -11.05 -23.81 -24.62
N ILE A 154 -12.22 -24.06 -24.01
CA ILE A 154 -12.35 -24.83 -22.78
C ILE A 154 -11.83 -26.26 -22.98
N GLU A 155 -12.17 -26.91 -24.09
CA GLU A 155 -11.68 -28.27 -24.42
C GLU A 155 -10.17 -28.32 -24.65
N ARG A 156 -9.54 -27.21 -25.06
CA ARG A 156 -8.08 -27.06 -25.14
C ARG A 156 -7.43 -26.72 -23.78
N GLY A 157 -8.21 -26.64 -22.70
CA GLY A 157 -7.74 -26.27 -21.37
C GLY A 157 -7.58 -24.76 -21.15
N GLN A 158 -8.03 -23.92 -22.09
CA GLN A 158 -8.01 -22.47 -21.91
C GLN A 158 -9.25 -22.03 -21.14
N THR A 159 -9.09 -21.85 -19.83
CA THR A 159 -10.16 -21.49 -18.90
C THR A 159 -10.10 -20.04 -18.43
N SER A 160 -8.99 -19.35 -18.68
CA SER A 160 -8.74 -17.96 -18.31
C SER A 160 -8.12 -17.15 -19.46
N TYR A 161 -8.12 -15.83 -19.32
CA TYR A 161 -7.40 -14.90 -20.17
C TYR A 161 -6.75 -13.80 -19.32
N TYR A 162 -5.69 -13.18 -19.83
CA TYR A 162 -5.07 -12.05 -19.16
C TYR A 162 -5.86 -10.76 -19.43
N SER A 163 -6.44 -10.17 -18.37
CA SER A 163 -7.11 -8.86 -18.41
C SER A 163 -6.21 -7.77 -17.82
N PRO A 164 -6.15 -6.56 -18.41
CA PRO A 164 -5.43 -5.43 -17.82
C PRO A 164 -5.99 -5.03 -16.48
N ARG A 165 -5.14 -5.07 -15.45
CA ARG A 165 -5.41 -4.64 -14.10
C ARG A 165 -4.68 -3.33 -13.85
N VAL A 166 -5.43 -2.31 -13.43
CA VAL A 166 -4.88 -0.99 -13.11
C VAL A 166 -4.99 -0.79 -11.61
N THR A 167 -3.88 -0.42 -10.98
CA THR A 167 -3.85 -0.01 -9.58
C THR A 167 -3.44 1.46 -9.49
N TRP A 168 -4.07 2.17 -8.56
CA TRP A 168 -3.71 3.53 -8.20
C TRP A 168 -3.31 3.55 -6.74
N LYS A 169 -2.20 4.18 -6.42
CA LYS A 169 -1.70 4.31 -5.06
C LYS A 169 -1.51 5.78 -4.72
N GLU A 170 -2.01 6.17 -3.56
CA GLU A 170 -1.75 7.47 -2.94
C GLU A 170 -0.96 7.23 -1.66
N SER A 171 0.21 7.85 -1.54
CA SER A 171 1.09 7.76 -0.37
C SER A 171 1.37 9.15 0.19
N TRP A 172 1.19 9.33 1.50
CA TRP A 172 1.53 10.58 2.18
C TRP A 172 1.99 10.31 3.62
N VAL A 173 2.56 11.33 4.26
CA VAL A 173 3.06 11.23 5.63
C VAL A 173 2.36 12.27 6.50
N ARG A 174 1.90 11.84 7.68
CA ARG A 174 1.32 12.74 8.69
C ARG A 174 1.77 12.37 10.10
N ASN A 175 1.40 13.19 11.09
CA ASN A 175 1.80 13.06 12.48
C ASN A 175 0.80 12.28 13.36
N LYS A 176 -0.20 11.64 12.74
CA LYS A 176 -1.27 10.90 13.39
C LYS A 176 -1.50 9.57 12.67
N GLU A 177 -1.92 8.59 13.44
CA GLU A 177 -2.36 7.30 12.90
C GLU A 177 -3.57 7.43 11.96
N ILE A 178 -3.81 6.36 11.22
CA ILE A 178 -4.94 6.16 10.31
C ILE A 178 -6.27 6.42 11.02
N LYS A 179 -7.17 7.17 10.39
CA LYS A 179 -8.50 7.47 10.93
C LYS A 179 -9.38 6.25 10.73
N ALA A 180 -10.27 5.97 11.69
CA ALA A 180 -11.24 4.88 11.55
C ALA A 180 -12.11 5.03 10.28
N SER A 181 -12.44 6.26 9.88
CA SER A 181 -13.16 6.53 8.64
C SER A 181 -12.41 6.04 7.40
N GLU A 182 -11.07 6.20 7.35
CA GLU A 182 -10.24 5.76 6.22
C GLU A 182 -10.14 4.22 6.14
N LEU A 183 -10.48 3.50 7.21
CA LEU A 183 -10.53 2.04 7.24
C LEU A 183 -11.91 1.49 6.86
N ASN A 184 -12.97 2.24 7.17
CA ASN A 184 -14.34 1.79 6.95
C ASN A 184 -14.71 1.69 5.47
N ASP A 185 -14.01 2.42 4.61
CA ASP A 185 -14.26 2.45 3.16
C ASP A 185 -13.49 1.35 2.41
N ILE A 186 -12.64 0.58 3.10
CA ILE A 186 -11.91 -0.53 2.48
C ILE A 186 -12.92 -1.58 1.98
N GLY A 187 -12.74 -1.98 0.73
CA GLY A 187 -13.64 -2.91 0.04
C GLY A 187 -14.88 -2.23 -0.54
N LYS A 188 -14.96 -0.89 -0.58
CA LYS A 188 -16.06 -0.17 -1.22
C LYS A 188 -15.66 0.45 -2.55
N ILE A 189 -16.66 0.69 -3.40
CA ILE A 189 -16.47 1.53 -4.59
C ILE A 189 -16.17 2.95 -4.11
N ASP A 190 -15.04 3.48 -4.56
CA ASP A 190 -14.53 4.77 -4.11
C ASP A 190 -13.76 5.44 -5.24
N GLU A 191 -13.73 6.78 -5.27
CA GLU A 191 -13.01 7.54 -6.29
C GLU A 191 -11.65 8.00 -5.76
N PRO A 192 -10.52 7.48 -6.30
CA PRO A 192 -9.20 7.89 -5.87
C PRO A 192 -8.95 9.38 -6.10
N LEU A 193 -8.23 10.00 -5.18
CA LEU A 193 -7.80 11.38 -5.30
C LEU A 193 -6.56 11.53 -6.21
N GLY A 194 -6.30 12.78 -6.59
CA GLY A 194 -5.12 13.19 -7.36
C GLY A 194 -5.34 13.14 -8.87
N PRO A 195 -4.25 13.12 -9.66
CA PRO A 195 -4.32 13.12 -11.13
C PRO A 195 -4.66 11.71 -11.69
N VAL A 196 -5.68 11.06 -11.14
CA VAL A 196 -6.11 9.73 -11.59
C VAL A 196 -6.67 9.81 -13.02
N PRO A 197 -6.28 8.91 -13.94
CA PRO A 197 -6.88 8.86 -15.26
C PRO A 197 -8.33 8.40 -15.20
N SER A 198 -9.18 9.00 -16.03
CA SER A 198 -10.56 8.54 -16.20
C SER A 198 -10.59 7.11 -16.75
N LEU A 199 -11.33 6.23 -16.09
CA LEU A 199 -11.53 4.87 -16.58
C LEU A 199 -12.61 4.85 -17.67
N ALA A 200 -12.31 4.21 -18.79
CA ALA A 200 -13.27 4.04 -19.88
C ALA A 200 -14.19 2.82 -19.68
N SER A 201 -15.27 2.74 -20.47
CA SER A 201 -16.12 1.54 -20.61
C SER A 201 -16.86 1.11 -19.33
N GLY A 202 -17.31 2.06 -18.52
CA GLY A 202 -18.13 1.78 -17.33
C GLY A 202 -17.35 1.08 -16.21
N ARG A 203 -16.03 1.25 -16.18
CA ARG A 203 -15.17 0.78 -15.09
C ARG A 203 -15.22 1.77 -13.93
N ASN A 204 -15.10 1.27 -12.72
CA ASN A 204 -15.01 2.06 -11.49
C ASN A 204 -13.82 1.57 -10.66
N TRP A 205 -13.53 2.29 -9.58
CA TRP A 205 -12.46 1.99 -8.66
C TRP A 205 -13.04 1.38 -7.39
N LEU A 206 -12.25 0.51 -6.75
CA LEU A 206 -12.52 -0.06 -5.44
C LEU A 206 -11.35 0.29 -4.54
N LEU A 207 -11.59 0.80 -3.33
CA LEU A 207 -10.54 0.93 -2.34
C LEU A 207 -10.12 -0.47 -1.89
N ASN A 208 -8.99 -0.95 -2.40
CA ASN A 208 -8.51 -2.32 -2.21
C ASN A 208 -7.87 -2.52 -0.84
N GLY A 209 -7.19 -1.48 -0.32
CA GLY A 209 -6.57 -1.57 0.99
C GLY A 209 -5.87 -0.30 1.40
N VAL A 210 -5.53 -0.25 2.69
CA VAL A 210 -4.73 0.82 3.27
C VAL A 210 -3.61 0.21 4.11
N THR A 211 -2.40 0.74 3.94
CA THR A 211 -1.22 0.35 4.70
C THR A 211 -0.72 1.55 5.50
N GLN A 212 -0.37 1.31 6.76
CA GLN A 212 0.31 2.30 7.60
C GLN A 212 1.67 1.77 8.04
N THR A 213 2.70 2.60 7.90
CA THR A 213 4.03 2.37 8.48
C THR A 213 4.40 3.52 9.42
N GLN A 214 4.85 3.21 10.63
CA GLN A 214 5.27 4.21 11.60
C GLN A 214 6.80 4.21 11.78
N GLU A 215 7.39 5.40 11.76
CA GLU A 215 8.78 5.64 12.13
C GLU A 215 8.88 6.89 13.00
N GLY A 216 9.22 6.72 14.29
CA GLY A 216 9.16 7.83 15.26
C GLY A 216 7.75 8.39 15.35
N LYS A 217 7.61 9.69 15.06
CA LYS A 217 6.31 10.40 14.99
C LYS A 217 5.78 10.57 13.56
N ALA A 218 6.38 9.91 12.57
CA ALA A 218 5.92 9.93 11.18
C ALA A 218 5.07 8.68 10.91
N PHE A 219 3.87 8.89 10.40
CA PHE A 219 2.98 7.84 9.91
C PHE A 219 2.89 7.98 8.40
N ARG A 220 3.51 7.06 7.67
CA ARG A 220 3.31 6.92 6.22
C ARG A 220 2.06 6.09 5.98
N ILE A 221 1.11 6.65 5.24
CA ILE A 221 -0.14 6.02 4.88
C ILE A 221 -0.13 5.82 3.37
N GLU A 222 -0.44 4.61 2.92
CA GLU A 222 -0.62 4.27 1.51
C GLU A 222 -2.03 3.71 1.32
N MET A 223 -2.84 4.38 0.50
CA MET A 223 -4.13 3.87 0.04
C MET A 223 -3.96 3.30 -1.37
N GLU A 224 -4.55 2.14 -1.62
CA GLU A 224 -4.52 1.47 -2.91
C GLU A 224 -5.92 1.27 -3.45
N TRP A 225 -6.18 1.77 -4.66
CA TRP A 225 -7.39 1.51 -5.41
C TRP A 225 -7.12 0.54 -6.55
N LEU A 226 -8.12 -0.27 -6.82
CA LEU A 226 -8.12 -1.25 -7.88
C LEU A 226 -9.22 -0.94 -8.89
N ALA A 227 -8.84 -0.74 -10.15
CA ALA A 227 -9.81 -0.59 -11.21
C ALA A 227 -10.54 -1.92 -11.45
N SER A 228 -11.84 -1.84 -11.64
CA SER A 228 -12.65 -2.97 -12.07
C SER A 228 -12.26 -3.41 -13.48
N ASP A 229 -12.61 -4.65 -13.84
CA ASP A 229 -12.70 -4.98 -15.26
C ASP A 229 -13.94 -4.32 -15.91
N ARG A 230 -14.09 -4.51 -17.22
CA ARG A 230 -15.19 -4.01 -18.02
C ARG A 230 -16.52 -4.55 -17.47
N GLY A 231 -17.35 -3.64 -16.96
CA GLY A 231 -18.60 -4.00 -16.31
C GLY A 231 -18.77 -3.35 -14.94
N GLY A 232 -17.68 -2.85 -14.35
CA GLY A 232 -17.72 -2.25 -13.02
C GLY A 232 -17.65 -3.31 -11.92
N TRP A 233 -17.18 -2.90 -10.75
CA TRP A 233 -17.50 -3.56 -9.49
C TRP A 233 -19.00 -3.48 -9.24
N ASP A 234 -19.55 -4.56 -8.69
CA ASP A 234 -20.98 -4.67 -8.41
C ASP A 234 -21.41 -3.70 -7.30
N ALA A 235 -22.29 -2.76 -7.64
CA ALA A 235 -22.79 -1.76 -6.70
C ALA A 235 -23.60 -2.38 -5.55
N GLU A 236 -24.26 -3.52 -5.73
CA GLU A 236 -25.02 -4.17 -4.65
C GLU A 236 -24.10 -4.84 -3.64
N ILE A 237 -22.88 -5.20 -4.04
CA ILE A 237 -21.89 -5.86 -3.18
C ILE A 237 -20.97 -4.85 -2.50
N TYR A 238 -20.64 -3.75 -3.19
CA TYR A 238 -19.53 -2.87 -2.80
C TYR A 238 -19.95 -1.42 -2.43
N ASN A 239 -21.24 -1.11 -2.26
CA ASN A 239 -21.73 0.21 -1.81
C ASN A 239 -22.35 0.23 -0.39
N ASP A 240 -22.16 -0.83 0.41
CA ASP A 240 -22.70 -0.89 1.79
C ASP A 240 -22.01 0.11 2.74
#